data_AF-A0A671S5U8-F1
#
_entry.id   AF-A0A671S5U8-F1
#
_cell.length_a   1.000
_cell.length_b   1.000
_cell.length_c   1.000
_cell.angle_alpha   90.00
_cell.angle_beta   90.00
_cell.angle_gamma   90.00
#
_symmetry.space_group_name_H-M   'P 1'
#
loop_
_entity.id
_entity.type
_entity.pdbx_description
1 polymer ?
#
loop_
_entity_poly.entity_id
_entity_poly.type
_entity_poly.pdbx_seq_one_letter_code
_entity_poly.pdbx_strand_id
1 'polypeptide(L)'
;MERLSAANTQFSLNLFKKISGGNTSGNVFYSPISISSALAMVSLGAKGETAAQMLKLEKALTYEKLMEWTKPSKMFQEQVQISLPKFKMAETYGMVQFLISMGMEDAFDLQKVNLSGMSPNNDLVVSKVIHKAFVEVNEEGTEAAAATGIVIETTSMPLDPKTFIADHPFLFFIRHNPSNSILFYGRFCSP
;
A
#
# COMPACT_ATOMS: atom_id res chain seq x y z
N MET A 1 0.99 -13.19 -11.91
CA MET A 1 0.50 -12.48 -10.71
C MET A 1 1.63 -11.85 -9.89
N GLU A 2 2.73 -12.55 -9.63
CA GLU A 2 3.85 -12.06 -8.80
C GLU A 2 4.47 -10.73 -9.27
N ARG A 3 4.56 -10.50 -10.59
CA ARG A 3 5.06 -9.23 -11.16
C ARG A 3 4.15 -8.03 -10.84
N LEU A 4 2.83 -8.25 -10.79
CA LEU A 4 1.87 -7.18 -10.55
C LEU A 4 1.85 -6.76 -9.08
N SER A 5 1.93 -7.73 -8.17
CA SER A 5 2.00 -7.45 -6.72
C SER A 5 3.32 -6.80 -6.33
N ALA A 6 4.44 -7.24 -6.92
CA ALA A 6 5.74 -6.59 -6.76
C ALA A 6 5.71 -5.13 -7.26
N ALA A 7 5.12 -4.90 -8.44
CA ALA A 7 4.97 -3.57 -9.01
C ALA A 7 4.15 -2.64 -8.08
N ASN A 8 2.95 -3.05 -7.67
CA ASN A 8 2.11 -2.29 -6.74
C ASN A 8 2.77 -2.03 -5.39
N THR A 9 3.57 -2.98 -4.90
CA THR A 9 4.33 -2.81 -3.65
C THR A 9 5.40 -1.73 -3.78
N GLN A 10 6.15 -1.69 -4.88
CA GLN A 10 7.14 -0.63 -5.07
C GLN A 10 6.49 0.73 -5.28
N PHE A 11 5.40 0.78 -6.05
CA PHE A 11 4.63 2.01 -6.23
C PHE A 11 4.19 2.56 -4.87
N SER A 12 3.67 1.68 -4.01
CA SER A 12 3.35 2.01 -2.63
C SER A 12 4.54 2.66 -1.92
N LEU A 13 5.71 2.02 -1.91
CA LEU A 13 6.86 2.54 -1.16
C LEU A 13 7.40 3.86 -1.70
N ASN A 14 7.43 4.05 -3.02
CA ASN A 14 7.81 5.33 -3.63
C ASN A 14 6.82 6.43 -3.25
N LEU A 15 5.53 6.12 -3.32
CA LEU A 15 4.48 7.03 -2.89
C LEU A 15 4.60 7.34 -1.39
N PHE A 16 4.87 6.34 -0.54
CA PHE A 16 5.11 6.54 0.90
C PHE A 16 6.26 7.53 1.14
N LYS A 17 7.38 7.38 0.43
CA LYS A 17 8.53 8.30 0.56
C LYS A 17 8.15 9.73 0.16
N LYS A 18 7.35 9.88 -0.91
CA LYS A 18 6.89 11.18 -1.39
C LYS A 18 5.87 11.82 -0.44
N ILE A 19 4.90 11.06 0.07
CA ILE A 19 3.90 11.51 1.05
C ILE A 19 4.59 11.88 2.38
N SER A 20 5.52 11.04 2.83
CA SER A 20 6.22 11.28 4.10
C SER A 20 7.15 12.48 4.03
N GLY A 21 7.64 12.87 2.84
CA GLY A 21 8.49 14.05 2.67
C GLY A 21 9.78 14.03 3.51
N GLY A 22 10.24 12.85 3.95
CA GLY A 22 11.33 12.69 4.92
C GLY A 22 10.93 12.87 6.39
N ASN A 23 9.69 13.25 6.68
CA ASN A 23 9.15 13.34 8.03
C ASN A 23 8.75 11.95 8.56
N THR A 24 9.20 11.63 9.77
CA THR A 24 8.91 10.38 10.50
C THR A 24 7.77 10.51 11.51
N SER A 25 7.27 11.71 11.77
CA SER A 25 6.39 12.03 12.92
C SER A 25 4.90 12.15 12.58
N GLY A 26 4.42 11.52 11.50
CA GLY A 26 3.04 11.71 11.05
C GLY A 26 2.38 10.42 10.57
N ASN A 27 1.08 10.31 10.83
CA ASN A 27 0.24 9.25 10.31
C ASN A 27 0.21 9.28 8.78
N VAL A 28 0.29 8.10 8.16
CA VAL A 28 0.18 7.94 6.71
C VAL A 28 -0.72 6.75 6.47
N PHE A 29 -1.72 6.88 5.60
CA PHE A 29 -2.58 5.75 5.26
C PHE A 29 -3.18 5.88 3.86
N TYR A 30 -2.89 4.94 2.97
CA TYR A 30 -3.42 4.95 1.60
C TYR A 30 -3.53 3.55 1.01
N SER A 31 -4.22 3.44 -0.14
CA SER A 31 -4.40 2.18 -0.87
C SER A 31 -3.61 2.23 -2.18
N PRO A 32 -2.47 1.53 -2.28
CA PRO A 32 -1.66 1.54 -3.49
C PRO A 32 -2.42 0.98 -4.68
N ILE A 33 -3.14 -0.13 -4.47
CA ILE A 33 -3.88 -0.80 -5.53
C ILE A 33 -5.01 0.06 -6.07
N SER A 34 -5.72 0.81 -5.22
CA SER A 34 -6.77 1.73 -5.65
C SER A 34 -6.23 2.84 -6.54
N ILE A 35 -5.08 3.41 -6.17
CA ILE A 35 -4.42 4.46 -6.95
C ILE A 35 -3.91 3.89 -8.27
N SER A 36 -3.20 2.76 -8.25
CA SER A 36 -2.73 2.09 -9.48
C SER A 36 -3.87 1.76 -10.43
N SER A 37 -5.01 1.25 -9.92
CA SER A 37 -6.18 0.95 -10.75
C SER A 37 -6.77 2.20 -11.39
N ALA A 38 -6.87 3.31 -10.66
CA ALA A 38 -7.32 4.58 -11.22
C ALA A 38 -6.38 5.07 -12.33
N LEU A 39 -5.07 4.99 -12.11
CA LEU A 39 -4.08 5.36 -13.12
C LEU A 39 -4.14 4.46 -14.36
N ALA A 40 -4.31 3.16 -14.18
CA ALA A 40 -4.42 2.20 -15.28
C ALA A 40 -5.66 2.47 -16.15
N MET A 41 -6.80 2.82 -15.54
CA MET A 41 -8.00 3.20 -16.30
C MET A 41 -7.76 4.44 -17.18
N VAL A 42 -7.03 5.43 -16.66
CA VAL A 42 -6.66 6.63 -17.43
C VAL A 42 -5.60 6.29 -18.49
N SER A 43 -4.64 5.40 -18.19
CA SER A 43 -3.58 5.04 -19.14
C SER A 43 -4.09 4.29 -20.37
N LEU A 44 -5.15 3.48 -20.22
CA LEU A 44 -5.83 2.85 -21.36
C LEU A 44 -6.40 3.87 -22.36
N GLY A 45 -6.68 5.08 -21.88
CA GLY A 45 -7.14 6.22 -22.67
C GLY A 45 -6.05 7.12 -23.23
N ALA A 46 -4.85 7.04 -22.66
CA ALA A 46 -3.74 7.89 -23.01
C ALA A 46 -3.03 7.42 -24.28
N LYS A 47 -2.46 8.35 -25.04
CA LYS A 47 -1.58 8.07 -26.19
C LYS A 47 -0.30 8.90 -26.13
N GLY A 48 0.68 8.55 -26.97
CA GLY A 48 1.95 9.28 -27.08
C GLY A 48 2.76 9.31 -25.79
N GLU A 49 3.39 10.45 -25.51
CA GLU A 49 4.25 10.64 -24.32
C GLU A 49 3.48 10.51 -23.00
N THR A 50 2.21 10.93 -22.94
CA THR A 50 1.35 10.72 -21.76
C THR A 50 1.25 9.23 -21.42
N ALA A 51 0.97 8.36 -22.42
CA ALA A 51 0.94 6.92 -22.21
C ALA A 51 2.31 6.36 -21.82
N ALA A 52 3.39 6.85 -22.46
CA ALA A 52 4.74 6.39 -22.18
C ALA A 52 5.18 6.75 -20.75
N GLN A 53 4.86 7.94 -20.25
CA GLN A 53 5.13 8.37 -18.87
C GLN A 53 4.36 7.51 -17.86
N MET A 54 3.08 7.25 -18.10
CA MET A 54 2.26 6.40 -17.23
C MET A 54 2.77 4.95 -17.20
N LEU A 55 3.10 4.38 -18.36
CA LEU A 55 3.68 3.03 -18.45
C LEU A 55 5.11 2.95 -17.89
N LYS A 56 5.90 4.02 -17.99
CA LYS A 56 7.24 4.09 -17.40
C LYS A 56 7.16 4.12 -15.89
N LEU A 57 6.21 4.86 -15.32
CA LEU A 57 5.92 4.84 -13.89
C LEU A 57 5.49 3.44 -13.43
N GLU A 58 4.68 2.73 -14.22
CA GLU A 58 4.30 1.33 -13.97
C GLU A 58 5.47 0.33 -14.12
N LYS A 59 6.45 0.62 -14.99
CA LYS A 59 7.59 -0.28 -15.24
C LYS A 59 8.78 -0.03 -14.33
N ALA A 60 8.96 1.18 -13.79
CA ALA A 60 10.05 1.54 -12.87
C ALA A 60 9.89 0.95 -11.46
N LEU A 61 9.10 -0.12 -11.32
CA LEU A 61 8.58 -0.65 -10.06
C LEU A 61 9.31 -1.95 -9.67
N THR A 62 10.36 -1.88 -8.84
CA THR A 62 10.99 -3.05 -8.20
C THR A 62 11.32 -2.84 -6.71
N TYR A 63 10.99 -3.84 -5.87
CA TYR A 63 11.40 -3.92 -4.45
C TYR A 63 11.57 -5.37 -3.99
N GLU A 64 12.80 -5.76 -3.69
CA GLU A 64 13.13 -7.16 -3.45
C GLU A 64 13.01 -7.54 -1.96
N LYS A 65 13.28 -6.61 -1.04
CA LYS A 65 13.43 -6.91 0.41
C LYS A 65 12.12 -7.20 1.16
N LEU A 66 11.00 -6.54 0.83
CA LEU A 66 9.71 -6.69 1.53
C LEU A 66 9.09 -8.01 1.09
N MET A 67 9.18 -8.30 -0.20
CA MET A 67 8.85 -9.60 -0.75
C MET A 67 9.71 -10.69 -0.11
N GLU A 68 11.01 -10.43 0.13
CA GLU A 68 11.87 -11.38 0.84
C GLU A 68 11.43 -11.63 2.29
N TRP A 69 11.22 -10.58 3.09
CA TRP A 69 10.82 -10.72 4.52
C TRP A 69 9.43 -11.34 4.70
N THR A 70 8.54 -11.10 3.75
CA THR A 70 7.14 -11.55 3.82
C THR A 70 6.86 -12.83 3.02
N LYS A 71 7.91 -13.47 2.49
CA LYS A 71 7.84 -14.79 1.85
C LYS A 71 7.47 -15.85 2.91
N PRO A 72 6.53 -16.76 2.61
CA PRO A 72 6.19 -17.84 3.53
C PRO A 72 7.40 -18.67 3.97
N SER A 73 8.40 -18.87 3.09
CA SER A 73 9.63 -19.60 3.41
C SER A 73 10.56 -18.88 4.40
N LYS A 74 10.32 -17.60 4.68
CA LYS A 74 11.04 -16.78 5.67
C LYS A 74 10.18 -16.49 6.91
N MET A 75 8.95 -16.98 6.95
CA MET A 75 8.01 -16.83 8.07
C MET A 75 7.79 -18.20 8.72
N PHE A 76 7.99 -18.31 10.03
CA PHE A 76 7.72 -19.52 10.80
C PHE A 76 6.55 -19.27 11.75
N GLN A 77 5.74 -20.30 11.97
CA GLN A 77 4.64 -20.21 12.94
C GLN A 77 5.22 -20.25 14.35
N GLU A 78 4.89 -19.25 15.15
CA GLU A 78 5.31 -19.13 16.54
C GLU A 78 4.15 -18.58 17.37
N GLN A 79 4.00 -19.07 18.60
CA GLN A 79 3.02 -18.54 19.56
C GLN A 79 3.56 -17.22 20.11
N VAL A 80 2.81 -16.13 19.91
CA VAL A 80 3.19 -14.77 20.29
C VAL A 80 2.05 -14.11 21.04
N GLN A 81 2.35 -13.51 22.19
CA GLN A 81 1.41 -12.63 22.89
C GLN A 81 1.45 -11.23 22.26
N ILE A 82 0.36 -10.83 21.62
CA ILE A 82 0.29 -9.58 20.85
C ILE A 82 -0.52 -8.52 21.62
N SER A 83 0.02 -7.31 21.74
CA SER A 83 -0.71 -6.11 22.15
C SER A 83 -0.67 -5.10 21.01
N LEU A 84 -1.84 -4.80 20.44
CA LEU A 84 -2.02 -3.87 19.34
C LEU A 84 -3.06 -2.80 19.75
N PRO A 85 -2.80 -1.50 19.57
CA PRO A 85 -3.76 -0.47 19.94
C PRO A 85 -5.00 -0.51 19.04
N LYS A 86 -6.16 -0.15 19.60
CA LYS A 86 -7.33 0.21 18.81
C LYS A 86 -7.11 1.61 18.23
N PHE A 87 -7.31 1.78 16.93
CA PHE A 87 -7.14 3.09 16.30
C PHE A 87 -8.07 3.26 15.10
N LYS A 88 -8.33 4.52 14.77
CA LYS A 88 -9.04 4.92 13.56
C LYS A 88 -8.20 5.94 12.82
N MET A 89 -8.04 5.77 11.51
CA MET A 89 -7.32 6.71 10.66
C MET A 89 -8.14 7.00 9.42
N ALA A 90 -8.21 8.29 9.07
CA ALA A 90 -8.89 8.77 7.88
C ALA A 90 -7.98 9.79 7.19
N GLU A 91 -7.32 9.37 6.11
CA GLU A 91 -6.36 10.20 5.40
C GLU A 91 -6.89 10.55 4.01
N THR A 92 -6.71 11.80 3.59
CA THR A 92 -7.10 12.29 2.26
C THR A 92 -5.96 13.05 1.64
N TYR A 93 -5.57 12.69 0.42
CA TYR A 93 -4.44 13.30 -0.29
C TYR A 93 -4.84 13.79 -1.68
N GLY A 94 -4.33 14.97 -2.04
CA GLY A 94 -4.25 15.41 -3.43
C GLY A 94 -3.02 14.81 -4.09
N MET A 95 -3.22 13.92 -5.06
CA MET A 95 -2.13 13.09 -5.59
C MET A 95 -1.34 13.72 -6.75
N VAL A 96 -1.82 14.83 -7.31
CA VAL A 96 -1.23 15.46 -8.51
C VAL A 96 0.27 15.76 -8.33
N GLN A 97 0.65 16.43 -7.24
CA GLN A 97 2.05 16.79 -6.98
C GLN A 97 2.96 15.56 -6.85
N PHE A 98 2.47 14.51 -6.19
CA PHE A 98 3.24 13.27 -6.02
C PHE A 98 3.42 12.55 -7.36
N LEU A 99 2.37 12.47 -8.18
CA LEU A 99 2.41 11.83 -9.50
C LEU A 99 3.34 12.57 -10.47
N ILE A 100 3.30 13.91 -10.50
CA ILE A 100 4.23 14.74 -11.27
C ILE A 100 5.67 14.46 -10.82
N SER A 101 5.92 14.43 -9.50
CA SER A 101 7.26 14.15 -8.95
C SER A 101 7.79 12.74 -9.24
N MET A 102 6.90 11.84 -9.67
CA MET A 102 7.22 10.47 -10.08
C MET A 102 7.31 10.32 -11.61
N GLY A 103 7.14 11.41 -12.38
CA GLY A 103 7.34 11.46 -13.82
C GLY A 103 6.06 11.44 -14.67
N MET A 104 4.89 11.58 -14.05
CA MET A 104 3.61 11.72 -14.75
C MET A 104 3.24 13.20 -14.82
N GLU A 105 3.82 13.95 -15.76
CA GLU A 105 3.59 15.40 -15.90
C GLU A 105 2.51 15.68 -16.96
N ASP A 106 2.62 15.04 -18.13
CA ASP A 106 1.82 15.37 -19.31
C ASP A 106 0.33 15.13 -19.08
N ALA A 107 -0.04 14.20 -18.20
CA ALA A 107 -1.44 13.92 -17.86
C ALA A 107 -2.17 15.11 -17.21
N PHE A 108 -1.40 16.05 -16.63
CA PHE A 108 -1.90 17.21 -15.90
C PHE A 108 -1.68 18.53 -16.65
N ASP A 109 -1.00 18.51 -17.81
CA ASP A 109 -0.68 19.69 -18.61
C ASP A 109 -1.59 19.78 -19.84
N LEU A 110 -2.41 20.84 -19.91
CA LEU A 110 -3.34 21.08 -21.02
C LEU A 110 -2.68 21.13 -22.41
N GLN A 111 -1.41 21.50 -22.50
CA GLN A 111 -0.71 21.61 -23.79
C GLN A 111 -0.08 20.28 -24.22
N LYS A 112 0.19 19.38 -23.28
CA LYS A 112 0.88 18.10 -23.54
C LYS A 112 -0.04 16.88 -23.46
N VAL A 113 -1.17 16.99 -22.74
CA VAL A 113 -2.06 15.87 -22.48
C VAL A 113 -2.62 15.28 -23.78
N ASN A 114 -2.50 13.96 -23.90
CA ASN A 114 -3.11 13.22 -25.00
C ASN A 114 -3.96 12.07 -24.47
N LEU A 115 -5.26 12.36 -24.31
CA LEU A 115 -6.30 11.42 -23.91
C LEU A 115 -7.25 11.10 -25.07
N SER A 116 -6.73 11.16 -26.30
CA SER A 116 -7.51 10.89 -27.53
C SER A 116 -8.04 9.46 -27.65
N GLY A 117 -7.58 8.54 -26.79
CA GLY A 117 -8.17 7.21 -26.64
C GLY A 117 -9.51 7.22 -25.89
N MET A 118 -9.79 8.25 -25.09
CA MET A 118 -11.07 8.41 -24.36
C MET A 118 -12.02 9.36 -25.07
N SER A 119 -11.52 10.50 -25.55
CA SER A 119 -12.29 11.49 -26.31
C SER A 119 -11.56 11.86 -27.58
N PRO A 120 -12.13 11.64 -28.78
CA PRO A 120 -11.51 11.98 -30.05
C PRO A 120 -11.11 13.46 -30.17
N ASN A 121 -11.80 14.35 -29.45
CA ASN A 121 -11.58 15.80 -29.51
C ASN A 121 -10.40 16.28 -28.64
N ASN A 122 -9.76 15.38 -27.88
CA ASN A 122 -8.67 15.68 -26.96
C ASN A 122 -8.94 16.86 -26.01
N ASP A 123 -10.20 16.98 -25.59
CA ASP A 123 -10.74 18.00 -24.68
C ASP A 123 -10.68 17.58 -23.20
N LEU A 124 -9.99 16.47 -22.93
CA LEU A 124 -9.87 15.90 -21.59
C LEU A 124 -8.49 16.20 -21.00
N VAL A 125 -8.48 16.62 -19.74
CA VAL A 125 -7.28 16.75 -18.91
C VAL A 125 -7.56 16.21 -17.52
N VAL A 126 -6.56 15.60 -16.89
CA VAL A 126 -6.68 15.21 -15.48
C VAL A 126 -6.47 16.46 -14.63
N SER A 127 -7.55 17.03 -14.11
CA SER A 127 -7.47 18.26 -13.31
C SER A 127 -7.13 18.00 -11.84
N LYS A 128 -7.66 16.91 -11.28
CA LYS A 128 -7.50 16.58 -9.86
C LYS A 128 -7.57 15.08 -9.63
N VAL A 129 -6.67 14.59 -8.77
CA VAL A 129 -6.69 13.21 -8.27
C VAL A 129 -6.77 13.29 -6.75
N ILE A 130 -7.86 12.77 -6.18
CA ILE A 130 -8.11 12.72 -4.74
C ILE A 130 -8.14 11.27 -4.32
N HIS A 131 -7.29 10.90 -3.37
CA HIS A 131 -7.32 9.59 -2.75
C HIS A 131 -7.71 9.73 -1.28
N LYS A 132 -8.75 9.02 -0.85
CA LYS A 132 -9.21 8.97 0.53
C LYS A 132 -9.22 7.53 1.00
N ALA A 133 -8.59 7.27 2.15
CA ALA A 133 -8.56 5.95 2.75
C ALA A 133 -8.96 6.04 4.23
N PHE A 134 -9.68 5.03 4.70
CA PHE A 134 -10.13 4.89 6.06
C PHE A 134 -9.80 3.50 6.59
N VAL A 135 -9.33 3.42 7.83
CA VAL A 135 -9.17 2.16 8.55
C VAL A 135 -9.61 2.34 10.00
N GLU A 136 -10.28 1.32 10.50
CA GLU A 136 -10.61 1.17 11.91
C GLU A 136 -10.14 -0.21 12.35
N VAL A 137 -9.28 -0.23 13.37
CA VAL A 137 -8.81 -1.46 14.01
C VAL A 137 -9.47 -1.55 15.37
N ASN A 138 -10.31 -2.56 15.52
CA ASN A 138 -11.00 -2.91 16.76
C ASN A 138 -10.96 -4.44 16.97
N GLU A 139 -11.44 -4.90 18.12
CA GLU A 139 -11.49 -6.34 18.44
C GLU A 139 -12.59 -7.07 17.66
N GLU A 140 -13.61 -6.36 17.18
CA GLU A 140 -14.75 -6.95 16.46
C GLU A 140 -14.40 -7.29 15.00
N GLY A 141 -13.45 -6.59 14.38
CA GLY A 141 -13.01 -6.80 12.99
C GLY A 141 -12.15 -8.04 12.78
N THR A 142 -11.85 -8.81 13.83
CA THR A 142 -11.20 -10.12 13.79
C THR A 142 -12.07 -11.09 14.58
N GLU A 143 -13.14 -11.60 13.96
CA GLU A 143 -13.95 -12.68 14.56
C GLU A 143 -13.05 -13.90 14.83
N ALA A 144 -12.60 -13.99 16.08
CA ALA A 144 -12.29 -15.18 16.85
C ALA A 144 -11.83 -16.42 16.07
N ALA A 145 -10.53 -16.52 15.78
CA ALA A 145 -9.87 -17.81 15.54
C ALA A 145 -9.37 -18.39 16.88
N ALA A 146 -10.28 -18.63 17.82
CA ALA A 146 -10.04 -19.58 18.89
C ALA A 146 -10.21 -20.98 18.29
N ALA A 147 -9.11 -21.67 17.99
CA ALA A 147 -9.15 -23.07 17.60
C ALA A 147 -8.09 -23.86 18.38
N THR A 148 -8.55 -24.37 19.53
CA THR A 148 -8.09 -25.54 20.29
C THR A 148 -6.92 -26.36 19.71
N GLY A 149 -5.85 -26.49 20.50
CA GLY A 149 -4.83 -27.54 20.35
C GLY A 149 -4.63 -28.27 21.68
N ILE A 150 -4.78 -29.59 21.66
CA ILE A 150 -4.58 -30.50 22.79
C ILE A 150 -3.17 -30.29 23.37
N VAL A 151 -3.08 -29.93 24.65
CA VAL A 151 -1.81 -29.84 25.37
C VAL A 151 -1.39 -31.25 25.76
N ILE A 152 -0.44 -31.82 25.02
CA ILE A 152 0.37 -32.93 25.55
C ILE A 152 1.40 -32.27 26.47
N GLU A 153 1.26 -32.46 27.78
CA GLU A 153 2.25 -31.99 28.75
C GLU A 153 3.58 -32.71 28.47
N THR A 154 4.57 -31.95 28.00
CA THR A 154 5.98 -32.35 28.03
C THR A 154 6.57 -31.88 29.36
N THR A 155 7.38 -32.71 30.00
CA THR A 155 7.96 -32.52 31.34
C THR A 155 9.12 -31.51 31.38
N SER A 156 9.04 -30.43 30.59
CA SER A 156 10.08 -29.42 30.47
C SER A 156 9.54 -28.00 30.67
N MET A 157 10.40 -27.12 31.19
CA MET A 157 10.12 -25.71 31.51
C MET A 157 9.36 -25.04 30.35
N PRO A 158 8.17 -24.44 30.58
CA PRO A 158 7.45 -23.73 29.54
C PRO A 158 8.34 -22.60 29.03
N LEU A 159 8.59 -22.57 27.72
CA LEU A 159 9.15 -21.40 27.07
C LEU A 159 8.10 -20.30 27.16
N ASP A 160 8.43 -19.19 27.83
CA ASP A 160 7.57 -18.01 27.84
C ASP A 160 7.29 -17.59 26.39
N PRO A 161 6.02 -17.39 26.01
CA PRO A 161 5.69 -16.98 24.65
C PRO A 161 6.32 -15.62 24.38
N LYS A 162 6.84 -15.42 23.16
CA LYS A 162 7.38 -14.12 22.77
C LYS A 162 6.28 -13.07 22.85
N THR A 163 6.61 -11.90 23.39
CA THR A 163 5.68 -10.77 23.48
C THR A 163 5.97 -9.77 22.37
N PHE A 164 4.93 -9.30 21.68
CA PHE A 164 4.97 -8.20 20.72
C PHE A 164 4.02 -7.10 21.18
N ILE A 165 4.55 -5.94 21.52
CA ILE A 165 3.78 -4.78 22.00
C ILE A 165 4.01 -3.63 21.01
N ALA A 166 2.93 -3.16 20.40
CA ALA A 166 2.95 -2.02 19.48
C ALA A 166 2.64 -0.71 20.21
N ASP A 167 3.50 -0.33 21.16
CA ASP A 167 3.38 0.88 22.00
C ASP A 167 4.16 2.10 21.47
N HIS A 168 4.71 2.01 20.27
CA HIS A 168 5.51 3.03 19.60
C HIS A 168 5.19 3.06 18.09
N PRO A 169 5.62 4.09 17.33
CA PRO A 169 5.29 4.18 15.91
C PRO A 169 5.62 2.92 15.11
N PHE A 170 4.64 2.39 14.38
CA PHE A 170 4.80 1.16 13.60
C PHE A 170 4.26 1.32 12.17
N LEU A 171 4.81 0.50 11.28
CA LEU A 171 4.31 0.32 9.94
C LEU A 171 3.38 -0.88 9.91
N PHE A 172 2.30 -0.78 9.14
CA PHE A 172 1.39 -1.89 8.91
C PHE A 172 0.94 -1.91 7.46
N PHE A 173 0.54 -3.09 7.00
CA PHE A 173 0.02 -3.28 5.65
C PHE A 173 -1.09 -4.34 5.68
N ILE A 174 -2.13 -4.11 4.88
CA ILE A 174 -3.17 -5.09 4.62
C ILE A 174 -2.85 -5.74 3.29
N ARG A 175 -2.64 -7.06 3.28
CA ARG A 175 -2.17 -7.81 2.10
C ARG A 175 -3.16 -8.88 1.70
N HIS A 176 -3.41 -9.01 0.40
CA HIS A 176 -4.09 -10.16 -0.17
C HIS A 176 -3.11 -11.31 -0.39
N ASN A 177 -3.09 -12.28 0.54
CA ASN A 177 -2.11 -13.37 0.60
C ASN A 177 -1.99 -14.19 -0.70
N PRO A 178 -3.07 -14.63 -1.39
CA PRO A 178 -2.93 -15.40 -2.62
C PRO A 178 -2.16 -14.68 -3.74
N SER A 179 -2.29 -13.34 -3.80
CA SER A 179 -1.62 -12.53 -4.83
C SER A 179 -0.33 -11.88 -4.34
N ASN A 180 -0.05 -11.89 -3.03
CA ASN A 180 0.95 -11.07 -2.34
C ASN A 180 0.79 -9.55 -2.56
N SER A 181 -0.37 -9.06 -2.97
CA SER A 181 -0.60 -7.63 -3.23
C SER A 181 -0.89 -6.87 -1.94
N ILE A 182 -0.21 -5.74 -1.74
CA ILE A 182 -0.55 -4.79 -0.67
C ILE A 182 -1.79 -3.99 -1.09
N LEU A 183 -2.87 -4.16 -0.33
CA LEU A 183 -4.13 -3.43 -0.52
C LEU A 183 -4.09 -2.06 0.17
N PHE A 184 -3.51 -2.01 1.37
CA PHE A 184 -3.34 -0.79 2.14
C PHE A 184 -1.96 -0.74 2.78
N TYR A 185 -1.39 0.45 2.84
CA TYR A 185 -0.12 0.74 3.48
C TYR A 185 -0.30 1.85 4.51
N GLY A 186 0.22 1.65 5.70
CA GLY A 186 0.03 2.57 6.81
C GLY A 186 1.26 2.76 7.69
N ARG A 187 1.41 3.98 8.21
CA ARG A 187 2.27 4.33 9.33
C ARG A 187 1.38 4.92 10.42
N PHE A 188 1.40 4.29 11.59
CA PHE A 188 0.74 4.80 12.78
C PHE A 188 1.81 5.36 13.71
N CYS A 189 1.76 6.66 14.01
CA CYS A 189 2.71 7.36 14.88
C CYS A 189 2.07 7.75 16.21
N SER A 190 0.83 8.25 16.16
CA SER A 190 0.06 8.62 17.35
C SER A 190 -1.44 8.52 17.05
N PRO A 191 -2.27 8.18 18.05
CA PRO A 191 -3.72 8.23 17.93
C PRO A 191 -4.25 9.65 17.71
#